data_AF-A0A2N1UCX1-F1
#
_entry.id   AF-A0A2N1UCX1-F1
#
_cell.length_a   1.000
_cell.length_b   1.000
_cell.length_c   1.000
_cell.angle_alpha   90.00
_cell.angle_beta   90.00
_cell.angle_gamma   90.00
#
_symmetry.space_group_name_H-M   'P 1'
#
loop_
_entity.id
_entity.type
_entity.pdbx_description
1 polymer ?
#
loop_
_entity_poly.entity_id
_entity_poly.type
_entity_poly.pdbx_seq_one_letter_code
_entity_poly.pdbx_strand_id
1 'polypeptide(L)'
;MKDTGSDSLKVVICSGKGGTGKTTLALSLAWTLGQAEEFSLPVRLLDCDVEEPNCHLFLRCNYENPTPVLAEKPVFDMQRCDGCGICASKCRYNAIAVVKGTPLVFNDLCHSCGVCGVVCPRGAITLKNTAIGEMLVDDSHRPFSFMFGRLNVGESQSPMVIGEMLKHTLTDGLNIIDGPPGTACNTVKAVAAADKVILVTEPTPFGANDLGLALDLCAQLHKPCGVIINRSDDNDQLIEDLAARYHVPVIGKIPFKREYARACSDGLILTQEFPELSAGVISSFSHLLSDSAIPVVRAEKVVVQGECRTQAASEISQKHDDDQELTILSGKGGTGKTSVAGAFISLAGSLVAADCDVDAANLRLLMNDRVLYSERACLGSEAVIDQNKCIKCGKCYEGCRFDAIDFDSQSNRYTVNDLNCEGCGLCLEVCPVKAIGEKRAETGSLMLSESARGRLVHAKLSAAAENSGKLVTMVRNLAFATLAEQNKEWLLVDGPPGTACPAIASVTGSDRVVLVTEPTIAAVHDLERIIKLVRHFGLKPEIIINKVDINPTYARKIKDLADTAGYKVLGEIPFDETVKEAIKAGVPIVDFNDGPASQALKNIWTKVKETRT
;
A
#
# COMPACT_ATOMS: atom_id res chain seq x y z
N MET A 1 2.15 -17.14 -33.20
CA MET A 1 2.73 -15.79 -32.99
C MET A 1 2.21 -14.88 -34.09
N LYS A 2 1.26 -14.00 -33.78
CA LYS A 2 0.86 -12.89 -34.66
C LYS A 2 1.32 -11.61 -33.98
N ASP A 3 2.36 -11.00 -34.55
CA ASP A 3 2.56 -9.57 -34.73
C ASP A 3 1.83 -8.63 -33.74
N THR A 4 2.41 -8.46 -32.55
CA THR A 4 2.27 -7.25 -31.72
C THR A 4 3.66 -6.65 -31.66
N GLY A 5 3.86 -5.45 -32.22
CA GLY A 5 5.16 -4.83 -32.52
C GLY A 5 6.04 -4.42 -31.32
N SER A 6 6.22 -5.33 -30.36
CA SER A 6 7.13 -5.25 -29.21
C SER A 6 7.33 -6.68 -28.70
N ASP A 7 8.53 -7.26 -28.87
CA ASP A 7 8.93 -8.53 -28.23
C ASP A 7 9.19 -8.36 -26.70
N SER A 8 8.88 -7.18 -26.14
CA SER A 8 8.84 -6.92 -24.69
C SER A 8 7.50 -7.34 -24.11
N LEU A 9 7.54 -8.19 -23.09
CA LEU A 9 6.38 -8.57 -22.28
C LEU A 9 6.57 -8.11 -20.82
N LYS A 10 5.59 -7.41 -20.26
CA LYS A 10 5.57 -6.96 -18.87
C LYS A 10 4.53 -7.74 -18.07
N VAL A 11 5.00 -8.50 -17.08
CA VAL A 11 4.14 -9.26 -16.17
C VAL A 11 4.29 -8.72 -14.76
N VAL A 12 3.21 -8.15 -14.21
CA VAL A 12 3.16 -7.70 -12.82
C VAL A 12 2.64 -8.80 -11.93
N ILE A 13 3.32 -9.01 -10.80
CA ILE A 13 2.85 -9.86 -9.71
C ILE A 13 2.35 -8.94 -8.60
N CYS A 14 1.06 -8.94 -8.31
CA CYS A 14 0.47 -8.10 -7.27
C CYS A 14 -0.51 -8.89 -6.38
N SER A 15 -1.00 -8.24 -5.32
CA SER A 15 -1.91 -8.83 -4.34
C SER A 15 -2.60 -7.73 -3.55
N GLY A 16 -3.81 -8.00 -3.05
CA GLY A 16 -4.57 -7.01 -2.28
C GLY A 16 -3.96 -6.60 -0.93
N LYS A 17 -2.98 -7.37 -0.41
CA LYS A 17 -2.19 -7.00 0.79
C LYS A 17 -0.76 -7.52 0.73
N GLY A 18 0.10 -7.09 1.64
CA GLY A 18 1.44 -7.68 1.81
C GLY A 18 1.41 -9.09 2.43
N GLY A 19 2.50 -9.84 2.25
CA GLY A 19 2.67 -11.15 2.91
C GLY A 19 2.09 -12.39 2.24
N THR A 20 1.45 -12.24 1.07
CA THR A 20 0.86 -13.36 0.32
C THR A 20 1.88 -14.17 -0.48
N GLY A 21 3.14 -13.72 -0.56
CA GLY A 21 4.22 -14.42 -1.29
C GLY A 21 4.55 -13.88 -2.68
N LYS A 22 4.17 -12.64 -3.00
CA LYS A 22 4.53 -11.97 -4.28
C LYS A 22 6.02 -12.05 -4.61
N THR A 23 6.88 -11.55 -3.71
CA THR A 23 8.33 -11.53 -3.88
C THR A 23 8.90 -12.94 -4.07
N THR A 24 8.38 -13.92 -3.31
CA THR A 24 8.74 -15.34 -3.48
C THR A 24 8.41 -15.83 -4.89
N LEU A 25 7.19 -15.58 -5.36
CA LEU A 25 6.76 -15.96 -6.71
C LEU A 25 7.57 -15.23 -7.78
N ALA A 26 7.83 -13.93 -7.62
CA ALA A 26 8.58 -13.12 -8.57
C ALA A 26 10.01 -13.62 -8.76
N LEU A 27 10.71 -13.89 -7.66
CA LEU A 27 12.03 -14.51 -7.67
C LEU A 27 12.00 -15.91 -8.28
N SER A 28 11.02 -16.73 -7.90
CA SER A 28 10.88 -18.08 -8.44
C SER A 28 10.61 -18.09 -9.94
N LEU A 29 9.76 -17.18 -10.42
CA LEU A 29 9.44 -17.03 -11.83
C LEU A 29 10.68 -16.56 -12.61
N ALA A 30 11.39 -15.54 -12.10
CA ALA A 30 12.60 -15.04 -12.74
C ALA A 30 13.71 -16.09 -12.82
N TRP A 31 13.94 -16.81 -11.71
CA TRP A 31 14.94 -17.87 -11.63
C TRP A 31 14.64 -19.04 -12.58
N THR A 32 13.39 -19.51 -12.58
CA THR A 32 12.98 -20.66 -13.39
C THR A 32 12.95 -20.31 -14.87
N LEU A 33 12.34 -19.18 -15.25
CA LEU A 33 12.23 -18.77 -16.66
C LEU A 33 13.58 -18.34 -17.24
N GLY A 34 14.45 -17.70 -16.46
CA GLY A 34 15.79 -17.33 -16.91
C GLY A 34 16.69 -18.52 -17.26
N GLN A 35 16.35 -19.73 -16.80
CA GLN A 35 17.07 -20.97 -17.10
C GLN A 35 16.35 -21.85 -18.11
N ALA A 36 15.08 -21.59 -18.40
CA ALA A 36 14.27 -22.46 -19.24
C ALA A 36 14.69 -22.33 -20.70
N GLU A 37 15.26 -23.40 -21.29
CA GLU A 37 15.66 -23.42 -22.70
C GLU A 37 14.48 -23.16 -23.66
N GLU A 38 13.26 -23.47 -23.22
CA GLU A 38 12.00 -23.22 -23.95
C GLU A 38 11.63 -21.73 -24.04
N PHE A 39 12.21 -20.88 -23.18
CA PHE A 39 11.99 -19.43 -23.15
C PHE A 39 13.29 -18.69 -23.49
N SER A 40 13.50 -18.40 -24.77
CA SER A 40 14.73 -17.74 -25.27
C SER A 40 14.79 -16.22 -25.04
N LEU A 41 13.86 -15.65 -24.27
CA LEU A 41 13.81 -14.22 -24.01
C LEU A 41 14.67 -13.83 -22.80
N PRO A 42 15.44 -12.74 -22.87
CA PRO A 42 16.15 -12.24 -21.69
C PRO A 42 15.13 -11.82 -20.62
N VAL A 43 15.40 -12.21 -19.38
CA VAL A 43 14.53 -11.92 -18.24
C VAL A 43 15.12 -10.77 -17.41
N ARG A 44 14.26 -9.81 -17.03
CA ARG A 44 14.56 -8.79 -16.03
C ARG A 44 13.54 -8.84 -14.90
N LEU A 45 14.02 -8.91 -13.67
CA LEU A 45 13.22 -8.75 -12.46
C LEU A 45 13.31 -7.30 -11.96
N LEU A 46 12.16 -6.66 -11.78
CA LEU A 46 12.01 -5.31 -11.22
C LEU A 46 11.30 -5.42 -9.88
N ASP A 47 11.94 -4.97 -8.79
CA ASP A 47 11.29 -4.83 -7.50
C ASP A 47 10.71 -3.42 -7.36
N CYS A 48 9.44 -3.29 -7.78
CA CYS A 48 8.69 -2.04 -7.77
C CYS A 48 7.97 -1.78 -6.45
N ASP A 49 8.17 -2.61 -5.42
CA ASP A 49 7.76 -2.30 -4.05
C ASP A 49 8.76 -1.34 -3.41
N VAL A 50 8.80 -0.10 -3.92
CA VAL A 50 9.82 0.89 -3.59
C VAL A 50 9.78 1.34 -2.12
N GLU A 51 8.66 1.11 -1.44
CA GLU A 51 8.50 1.43 -0.02
C GLU A 51 9.23 0.45 0.87
N GLU A 52 9.26 -0.83 0.51
CA GLU A 52 9.85 -1.93 1.27
C GLU A 52 10.43 -2.99 0.30
N PRO A 53 11.46 -2.64 -0.50
CA PRO A 53 11.98 -3.51 -1.55
C PRO A 53 12.72 -4.69 -0.92
N ASN A 54 12.36 -5.91 -1.30
CA ASN A 54 12.78 -7.13 -0.62
C ASN A 54 13.50 -8.14 -1.52
N CYS A 55 13.33 -8.11 -2.85
CA CYS A 55 13.98 -9.07 -3.77
C CYS A 55 15.50 -9.10 -3.58
N HIS A 56 16.06 -7.91 -3.39
CA HIS A 56 17.49 -7.65 -3.20
C HIS A 56 18.09 -8.45 -2.02
N LEU A 57 17.30 -8.77 -0.99
CA LEU A 57 17.73 -9.54 0.18
C LEU A 57 17.93 -11.04 -0.14
N PHE A 58 17.20 -11.57 -1.12
CA PHE A 58 17.28 -12.97 -1.55
C PHE A 58 18.41 -13.20 -2.53
N LEU A 59 18.74 -12.19 -3.32
CA LEU A 59 19.79 -12.24 -4.34
C LEU A 59 21.20 -12.06 -3.74
N ARG A 60 21.29 -11.50 -2.52
CA ARG A 60 22.54 -11.22 -1.82
C ARG A 60 23.52 -10.38 -2.66
N CYS A 61 23.00 -9.53 -3.54
CA CYS A 61 23.82 -8.62 -4.32
C CYS A 61 24.41 -7.54 -3.40
N ASN A 62 25.66 -7.15 -3.65
CA ASN A 62 26.26 -5.97 -3.03
C ASN A 62 25.93 -4.75 -3.90
N TYR A 63 25.37 -3.73 -3.28
CA TYR A 63 24.87 -2.55 -3.98
C TYR A 63 25.90 -1.43 -3.92
N GLU A 64 26.48 -1.10 -5.06
CA GLU A 64 27.37 0.05 -5.21
C GLU A 64 26.75 1.06 -6.17
N ASN A 65 26.82 2.35 -5.83
CA ASN A 65 26.45 3.47 -6.69
C ASN A 65 24.96 3.52 -7.13
N PRO A 66 24.00 3.59 -6.19
CA PRO A 66 22.59 3.80 -6.56
C PRO A 66 22.39 5.15 -7.26
N THR A 67 21.49 5.18 -8.24
CA THR A 67 21.15 6.40 -8.98
C THR A 67 19.99 7.11 -8.27
N PRO A 68 20.12 8.40 -7.89
CA PRO A 68 19.06 9.11 -7.20
C PRO A 68 17.86 9.35 -8.12
N VAL A 69 16.66 9.12 -7.60
CA VAL A 69 15.39 9.55 -8.23
C VAL A 69 15.02 10.91 -7.68
N LEU A 70 14.85 11.88 -8.57
CA LEU A 70 14.66 13.28 -8.22
C LEU A 70 13.20 13.72 -8.45
N ALA A 71 12.69 14.55 -7.55
CA ALA A 71 11.44 15.27 -7.75
C ALA A 71 11.62 16.77 -7.45
N GLU A 72 10.82 17.59 -8.13
CA GLU A 72 10.86 19.05 -8.02
C GLU A 72 10.06 19.56 -6.80
N LYS A 73 10.77 19.95 -5.73
CA LYS A 73 10.16 20.48 -4.49
C LYS A 73 10.34 22.00 -4.36
N PRO A 74 9.40 22.71 -3.70
CA PRO A 74 9.46 24.15 -3.57
C PRO A 74 10.54 24.61 -2.59
N VAL A 75 11.34 25.58 -3.02
CA VAL A 75 12.34 26.30 -2.22
C VAL A 75 11.95 27.77 -2.19
N PHE A 76 11.81 28.30 -0.98
CA PHE A 76 11.38 29.68 -0.73
C PHE A 76 12.59 30.62 -0.64
N ASP A 77 12.54 31.69 -1.44
CA ASP A 77 13.38 32.86 -1.26
C ASP A 77 12.76 33.77 -0.19
N MET A 78 13.33 33.71 1.02
CA MET A 78 12.84 34.48 2.17
C MET A 78 13.08 35.99 2.03
N GLN A 79 13.87 36.45 1.07
CA GLN A 79 14.01 37.89 0.78
C GLN A 79 12.85 38.40 -0.08
N ARG A 80 12.26 37.55 -0.91
CA ARG A 80 11.12 37.89 -1.78
C ARG A 80 9.77 37.52 -1.17
N CYS A 81 9.74 36.56 -0.25
CA CYS A 81 8.53 36.09 0.39
C CYS A 81 8.01 37.11 1.42
N ASP A 82 6.74 37.51 1.29
CA ASP A 82 6.05 38.38 2.25
C ASP A 82 5.12 37.62 3.21
N GLY A 83 5.14 36.28 3.18
CA GLY A 83 4.33 35.45 4.06
C GLY A 83 2.82 35.47 3.78
N CYS A 84 2.38 35.86 2.58
CA CYS A 84 0.95 36.02 2.26
C CYS A 84 0.08 34.75 2.34
N GLY A 85 0.67 33.54 2.41
CA GLY A 85 -0.08 32.29 2.62
C GLY A 85 -0.83 31.73 1.41
N ILE A 86 -0.80 32.37 0.24
CA ILE A 86 -1.50 31.87 -0.96
C ILE A 86 -1.03 30.45 -1.34
N CYS A 87 0.29 30.20 -1.30
CA CYS A 87 0.84 28.87 -1.57
C CYS A 87 0.31 27.78 -0.63
N ALA A 88 0.11 28.10 0.66
CA ALA A 88 -0.49 27.19 1.64
C ALA A 88 -1.97 26.95 1.34
N SER A 89 -2.75 28.02 1.11
CA SER A 89 -4.19 27.93 0.79
C SER A 89 -4.50 27.14 -0.48
N LYS A 90 -3.55 27.11 -1.44
CA LYS A 90 -3.67 26.40 -2.71
C LYS A 90 -3.06 24.99 -2.67
N CYS A 91 -2.37 24.62 -1.59
CA CYS A 91 -1.76 23.31 -1.46
C CYS A 91 -2.80 22.27 -1.03
N ARG A 92 -3.25 21.43 -1.96
CA ARG A 92 -4.27 20.38 -1.70
C ARG A 92 -3.80 19.20 -0.86
N TYR A 93 -2.51 19.16 -0.58
CA TYR A 93 -1.86 18.13 0.24
C TYR A 93 -1.48 18.67 1.62
N ASN A 94 -1.79 19.94 1.92
CA ASN A 94 -1.41 20.61 3.17
C ASN A 94 0.10 20.55 3.46
N ALA A 95 0.93 20.44 2.42
CA ALA A 95 2.38 20.35 2.53
C ALA A 95 3.05 21.69 2.89
N ILE A 96 2.28 22.78 2.98
CA ILE A 96 2.80 24.11 3.28
C ILE A 96 1.93 24.73 4.37
N ALA A 97 2.56 25.17 5.46
CA ALA A 97 1.93 26.01 6.47
C ALA A 97 2.64 27.37 6.54
N VAL A 98 1.94 28.42 6.96
CA VAL A 98 2.57 29.72 7.23
C VAL A 98 2.39 30.06 8.70
N VAL A 99 3.49 30.15 9.43
CA VAL A 99 3.51 30.43 10.87
C VAL A 99 4.23 31.75 11.09
N LYS A 100 3.52 32.74 11.65
CA LYS A 100 4.07 34.08 11.93
C LYS A 100 4.75 34.72 10.70
N GLY A 101 4.20 34.52 9.51
CA GLY A 101 4.74 35.04 8.24
C GLY A 101 5.83 34.18 7.60
N THR A 102 6.27 33.10 8.25
CA THR A 102 7.29 32.18 7.71
C THR A 102 6.62 30.94 7.10
N PRO A 103 6.84 30.65 5.81
CA PRO A 103 6.38 29.40 5.20
C PRO A 103 7.23 28.23 5.67
N LEU A 104 6.56 27.14 6.07
CA LEU A 104 7.15 25.85 6.42
C LEU A 104 6.67 24.84 5.38
N VAL A 105 7.60 24.08 4.80
CA VAL A 105 7.31 23.02 3.83
C VAL A 105 7.53 21.67 4.50
N PHE A 106 6.48 20.86 4.51
CA PHE A 106 6.53 19.46 4.91
C PHE A 106 6.81 18.64 3.67
N ASN A 107 8.09 18.36 3.43
CA ASN A 107 8.54 17.66 2.22
C ASN A 107 7.87 16.30 2.05
N ASP A 108 7.57 15.63 3.15
CA ASP A 108 6.92 14.32 3.23
C ASP A 108 5.49 14.34 2.66
N LEU A 109 4.79 15.48 2.81
CA LEU A 109 3.44 15.70 2.27
C LEU A 109 3.43 16.33 0.88
N CYS A 110 4.60 16.69 0.33
CA CYS A 110 4.70 17.41 -0.93
C CYS A 110 4.65 16.46 -2.14
N HIS A 111 3.57 16.52 -2.92
CA HIS A 111 3.43 15.72 -4.14
C HIS A 111 4.14 16.31 -5.38
N SER A 112 5.07 17.27 -5.18
CA SER A 112 5.86 17.89 -6.27
C SER A 112 5.04 18.44 -7.46
N CYS A 113 3.78 18.83 -7.21
CA CYS A 113 2.86 19.30 -8.26
C CYS A 113 3.15 20.71 -8.78
N GLY A 114 4.00 21.49 -8.11
CA GLY A 114 4.40 22.83 -8.56
C GLY A 114 3.36 23.95 -8.43
N VAL A 115 2.15 23.68 -7.95
CA VAL A 115 1.06 24.68 -7.77
C VAL A 115 1.55 25.90 -7.00
N CYS A 116 2.26 25.69 -5.90
CA CYS A 116 2.78 26.75 -5.04
C CYS A 116 3.69 27.75 -5.80
N GLY A 117 4.51 27.27 -6.72
CA GLY A 117 5.36 28.10 -7.57
C GLY A 117 4.54 28.99 -8.51
N VAL A 118 3.54 28.41 -9.17
CA VAL A 118 2.69 29.12 -10.14
C VAL A 118 1.82 30.19 -9.47
N VAL A 119 1.28 29.91 -8.28
CA VAL A 119 0.38 30.84 -7.58
C VAL A 119 1.10 31.93 -6.78
N CYS A 120 2.44 31.90 -6.69
CA CYS A 120 3.19 32.85 -5.88
C CYS A 120 3.24 34.24 -6.54
N PRO A 121 2.57 35.28 -6.00
CA PRO A 121 2.51 36.60 -6.64
C PRO A 121 3.86 37.32 -6.61
N ARG A 122 4.75 36.96 -5.68
CA ARG A 122 6.10 37.53 -5.55
C ARG A 122 7.14 36.79 -6.39
N GLY A 123 6.78 35.65 -6.98
CA GLY A 123 7.75 34.73 -7.60
C GLY A 123 8.83 34.28 -6.62
N ALA A 124 8.50 34.18 -5.33
CA ALA A 124 9.43 33.83 -4.25
C ALA A 124 9.66 32.33 -4.11
N ILE A 125 9.03 31.50 -4.95
CA ILE A 125 9.11 30.04 -4.86
C ILE A 125 9.73 29.52 -6.15
N THR A 126 10.85 28.81 -6.03
CA THR A 126 11.49 28.08 -7.12
C THR A 126 11.39 26.59 -6.87
N LEU A 127 11.16 25.79 -7.90
CA LEU A 127 11.21 24.33 -7.77
C LEU A 127 12.65 23.85 -7.94
N LYS A 128 13.12 22.99 -7.05
CA LYS A 128 14.47 22.40 -7.12
C LYS A 128 14.40 20.89 -6.99
N ASN A 129 15.27 20.20 -7.73
CA ASN A 129 15.41 18.76 -7.64
C ASN A 129 15.86 18.34 -6.24
N THR A 130 15.07 17.45 -5.64
CA THR A 130 15.33 16.82 -4.35
C THR A 130 15.27 15.30 -4.55
N ALA A 131 16.22 14.57 -3.98
CA ALA A 131 16.19 13.11 -4.03
C ALA A 131 15.04 12.58 -3.17
N ILE A 132 14.06 11.92 -3.81
CA ILE A 132 12.92 11.28 -3.14
C ILE A 132 13.14 9.78 -2.94
N GLY A 133 14.16 9.23 -3.59
CA GLY A 133 14.53 7.83 -3.50
C GLY A 133 15.72 7.58 -4.39
N GLU A 134 15.96 6.32 -4.67
CA GLU A 134 17.05 5.86 -5.52
C GLU A 134 16.64 4.58 -6.25
N MET A 135 17.32 4.30 -7.35
CA MET A 135 17.19 3.06 -8.09
C MET A 135 18.56 2.41 -8.25
N LEU A 136 18.55 1.09 -8.38
CA LEU A 136 19.74 0.33 -8.72
C LEU A 136 19.42 -0.66 -9.83
N VAL A 137 20.34 -0.77 -10.78
CA VAL A 137 20.26 -1.71 -11.90
C VAL A 137 21.49 -2.62 -11.87
N ASP A 138 21.26 -3.93 -11.88
CA ASP A 138 22.27 -4.98 -11.95
C ASP A 138 22.02 -5.88 -13.18
N ASP A 139 22.73 -5.57 -14.25
CA ASP A 139 22.69 -6.34 -15.51
C ASP A 139 23.63 -7.56 -15.50
N SER A 140 24.43 -7.71 -14.45
CA SER A 140 25.43 -8.77 -14.33
C SER A 140 24.86 -10.05 -13.72
N HIS A 141 23.78 -9.94 -12.94
CA HIS A 141 23.14 -11.08 -12.33
C HIS A 141 22.69 -12.09 -13.41
N ARG A 142 22.94 -13.38 -13.14
CA ARG A 142 22.42 -14.51 -13.90
C ARG A 142 21.62 -15.43 -12.98
N PRO A 143 20.55 -16.07 -13.48
CA PRO A 143 20.18 -16.20 -14.90
C PRO A 143 19.39 -15.02 -15.49
N PHE A 144 19.00 -14.03 -14.67
CA PHE A 144 18.24 -12.85 -15.10
C PHE A 144 18.90 -11.55 -14.61
N SER A 145 18.64 -10.44 -15.30
CA SER A 145 19.03 -9.10 -14.82
C SER A 145 18.06 -8.61 -13.75
N PHE A 146 18.53 -7.77 -12.83
CA PHE A 146 17.75 -7.31 -11.68
C PHE A 146 17.79 -5.80 -11.53
N MET A 147 16.70 -5.20 -11.06
CA MET A 147 16.71 -3.83 -10.57
C MET A 147 15.72 -3.65 -9.43
N PHE A 148 15.98 -2.70 -8.55
CA PHE A 148 15.01 -2.29 -7.53
C PHE A 148 15.04 -0.78 -7.32
N GLY A 149 13.92 -0.26 -6.85
CA GLY A 149 13.81 1.12 -6.39
C GLY A 149 13.66 1.15 -4.88
N ARG A 150 14.11 2.23 -4.25
CA ARG A 150 13.95 2.48 -2.83
C ARG A 150 13.55 3.92 -2.61
N LEU A 151 12.36 4.12 -2.07
CA LEU A 151 11.85 5.41 -1.64
C LEU A 151 12.51 5.82 -0.31
N ASN A 152 12.79 7.10 -0.14
CA ASN A 152 13.23 7.65 1.13
C ASN A 152 12.08 7.57 2.15
N VAL A 153 12.39 7.21 3.39
CA VAL A 153 11.37 7.09 4.45
C VAL A 153 10.76 8.47 4.73
N GLY A 154 9.43 8.54 4.74
CA GLY A 154 8.66 9.79 4.89
C GLY A 154 8.16 10.37 3.56
N GLU A 155 8.72 9.95 2.42
CA GLU A 155 8.27 10.44 1.12
C GLU A 155 6.91 9.84 0.71
N SER A 156 6.08 10.64 0.05
CA SER A 156 4.75 10.26 -0.43
C SER A 156 4.72 9.85 -1.92
N GLN A 157 5.86 9.94 -2.61
CA GLN A 157 5.96 9.88 -4.07
C GLN A 157 6.40 8.50 -4.61
N SER A 158 5.91 7.40 -4.02
CA SER A 158 6.16 6.03 -4.52
C SER A 158 5.92 5.88 -6.04
N PRO A 159 4.83 6.43 -6.63
CA PRO A 159 4.57 6.29 -8.07
C PRO A 159 5.64 6.91 -8.98
N MET A 160 6.36 7.95 -8.51
CA MET A 160 7.45 8.57 -9.28
C MET A 160 8.66 7.65 -9.39
N VAL A 161 9.05 7.00 -8.29
CA VAL A 161 10.16 6.02 -8.29
C VAL A 161 9.80 4.81 -9.14
N ILE A 162 8.58 4.28 -9.00
CA ILE A 162 8.08 3.18 -9.84
C ILE A 162 8.06 3.60 -11.32
N GLY A 163 7.53 4.78 -11.63
CA GLY A 163 7.47 5.31 -13.00
C GLY A 163 8.85 5.45 -13.63
N GLU A 164 9.85 5.90 -12.87
CA GLU A 164 11.23 5.97 -13.33
C GLU A 164 11.80 4.58 -13.60
N MET A 165 11.62 3.62 -12.69
CA MET A 165 12.05 2.23 -12.90
C MET A 165 11.46 1.60 -14.17
N LEU A 166 10.17 1.86 -14.43
CA LEU A 166 9.47 1.31 -15.59
C LEU A 166 10.01 1.82 -16.94
N LYS A 167 10.78 2.93 -16.95
CA LYS A 167 11.50 3.39 -18.16
C LYS A 167 12.70 2.50 -18.50
N HIS A 168 13.20 1.72 -17.55
CA HIS A 168 14.32 0.81 -17.69
C HIS A 168 13.91 -0.64 -17.95
N THR A 169 12.65 -0.90 -18.33
CA THR A 169 12.24 -2.25 -18.77
C THR A 169 12.97 -2.65 -20.06
N LEU A 170 13.29 -3.94 -20.22
CA LEU A 170 13.82 -4.49 -21.46
C LEU A 170 12.84 -4.23 -22.61
N THR A 171 13.35 -3.79 -23.77
CA THR A 171 12.55 -3.55 -24.99
C THR A 171 12.35 -4.80 -25.84
N ASP A 172 13.11 -5.86 -25.56
CA ASP A 172 13.05 -7.17 -26.21
C ASP A 172 13.35 -8.21 -25.11
N GLY A 173 12.32 -8.76 -24.47
CA GLY A 173 12.49 -9.59 -23.27
C GLY A 173 11.30 -9.63 -22.32
N LEU A 174 11.40 -10.49 -21.31
CA LEU A 174 10.40 -10.64 -20.26
C LEU A 174 10.77 -9.76 -19.05
N ASN A 175 9.89 -8.84 -18.70
CA ASN A 175 9.99 -8.00 -17.51
C ASN A 175 9.01 -8.51 -16.44
N ILE A 176 9.56 -9.13 -15.40
CA ILE A 176 8.80 -9.57 -14.22
C ILE A 176 8.86 -8.43 -13.21
N ILE A 177 7.70 -7.92 -12.81
CA ILE A 177 7.59 -6.80 -11.88
C ILE A 177 7.01 -7.34 -10.56
N ASP A 178 7.82 -7.39 -9.49
CA ASP A 178 7.31 -7.57 -8.12
C ASP A 178 6.60 -6.27 -7.72
N GLY A 179 5.28 -6.30 -7.75
CA GLY A 179 4.44 -5.14 -7.51
C GLY A 179 4.27 -4.83 -6.02
N PRO A 180 3.97 -3.57 -5.68
CA PRO A 180 3.60 -3.20 -4.32
C PRO A 180 2.31 -3.93 -3.87
N PRO A 181 2.11 -4.09 -2.55
CA PRO A 181 0.84 -4.58 -2.01
C PRO A 181 -0.28 -3.53 -2.11
N GLY A 182 -1.54 -3.99 -2.06
CA GLY A 182 -2.69 -3.09 -1.96
C GLY A 182 -3.28 -2.72 -3.31
N THR A 183 -4.15 -1.72 -3.33
CA THR A 183 -4.84 -1.26 -4.55
C THR A 183 -4.70 0.24 -4.79
N ALA A 184 -3.83 0.89 -4.02
CA ALA A 184 -3.52 2.31 -4.11
C ALA A 184 -2.64 2.68 -5.32
N CYS A 185 -2.27 3.96 -5.41
CA CYS A 185 -1.58 4.58 -6.55
C CYS A 185 -0.27 3.88 -6.97
N ASN A 186 0.47 3.31 -6.01
CA ASN A 186 1.69 2.53 -6.28
C ASN A 186 1.37 1.25 -7.08
N THR A 187 0.36 0.48 -6.68
CA THR A 187 -0.11 -0.71 -7.39
C THR A 187 -0.75 -0.34 -8.72
N VAL A 188 -1.57 0.72 -8.77
CA VAL A 188 -2.15 1.24 -10.02
C VAL A 188 -1.05 1.54 -11.04
N LYS A 189 0.02 2.24 -10.65
CA LYS A 189 1.13 2.58 -11.55
C LYS A 189 1.82 1.34 -12.12
N ALA A 190 2.09 0.34 -11.29
CA ALA A 190 2.71 -0.91 -11.73
C ALA A 190 1.76 -1.69 -12.67
N VAL A 191 0.52 -1.93 -12.25
CA VAL A 191 -0.47 -2.72 -13.00
C VAL A 191 -0.83 -2.04 -14.33
N ALA A 192 -0.96 -0.72 -14.37
CA ALA A 192 -1.25 0.04 -15.59
C ALA A 192 -0.19 -0.17 -16.69
N ALA A 193 1.08 -0.34 -16.29
CA ALA A 193 2.19 -0.58 -17.20
C ALA A 193 2.34 -2.05 -17.65
N ALA A 194 1.62 -2.98 -17.04
CA ALA A 194 1.72 -4.41 -17.33
C ALA A 194 0.87 -4.84 -18.54
N ASP A 195 1.34 -5.85 -19.26
CA ASP A 195 0.56 -6.53 -20.30
C ASP A 195 -0.32 -7.63 -19.69
N LYS A 196 0.21 -8.36 -18.70
CA LYS A 196 -0.52 -9.39 -17.95
C LYS A 196 -0.25 -9.27 -16.44
N VAL A 197 -1.20 -9.72 -15.63
CA VAL A 197 -1.14 -9.64 -14.17
C VAL A 197 -1.27 -11.02 -13.53
N ILE A 198 -0.43 -11.32 -12.54
CA ILE A 198 -0.60 -12.46 -11.65
C ILE A 198 -1.03 -11.95 -10.27
N LEU A 199 -2.19 -12.40 -9.81
CA LEU A 199 -2.71 -12.09 -8.48
C LEU A 199 -2.35 -13.22 -7.51
N VAL A 200 -1.60 -12.91 -6.46
CA VAL A 200 -1.19 -13.89 -5.44
C VAL A 200 -2.02 -13.72 -4.18
N THR A 201 -2.68 -14.79 -3.72
CA THR A 201 -3.47 -14.77 -2.48
C THR A 201 -3.27 -16.02 -1.64
N GLU A 202 -3.85 -16.04 -0.44
CA GLU A 202 -3.89 -17.19 0.48
C GLU A 202 -5.35 -17.62 0.76
N PRO A 203 -5.62 -18.91 1.02
CA PRO A 203 -6.98 -19.43 1.23
C PRO A 203 -7.53 -19.09 2.63
N THR A 204 -7.76 -17.80 2.88
CA THR A 204 -8.34 -17.27 4.11
C THR A 204 -9.40 -16.21 3.81
N PRO A 205 -10.32 -15.92 4.75
CA PRO A 205 -11.28 -14.81 4.58
C PRO A 205 -10.63 -13.46 4.28
N PHE A 206 -9.48 -13.16 4.92
CA PHE A 206 -8.69 -11.96 4.62
C PHE A 206 -8.19 -12.01 3.17
N GLY A 207 -7.52 -13.11 2.78
CA GLY A 207 -7.00 -13.28 1.42
C GLY A 207 -8.08 -13.20 0.34
N ALA A 208 -9.31 -13.64 0.62
CA ALA A 208 -10.44 -13.51 -0.29
C ALA A 208 -10.91 -12.05 -0.42
N ASN A 209 -11.04 -11.33 0.69
CA ASN A 209 -11.38 -9.90 0.68
C ASN A 209 -10.35 -9.08 -0.10
N ASP A 210 -9.06 -9.32 0.19
CA ASP A 210 -7.92 -8.68 -0.48
C ASP A 210 -7.89 -9.02 -1.98
N LEU A 211 -8.13 -10.29 -2.35
CA LEU A 211 -8.18 -10.72 -3.75
C LEU A 211 -9.31 -10.02 -4.51
N GLY A 212 -10.48 -9.85 -3.90
CA GLY A 212 -11.61 -9.15 -4.52
C GLY A 212 -11.25 -7.73 -4.94
N LEU A 213 -10.57 -6.99 -4.06
CA LEU A 213 -10.09 -5.63 -4.33
C LEU A 213 -9.07 -5.60 -5.49
N ALA A 214 -8.13 -6.55 -5.51
CA ALA A 214 -7.15 -6.64 -6.58
C ALA A 214 -7.77 -7.04 -7.93
N LEU A 215 -8.81 -7.87 -7.91
CA LEU A 215 -9.61 -8.22 -9.10
C LEU A 215 -10.38 -7.00 -9.61
N ASP A 216 -10.99 -6.20 -8.73
CA ASP A 216 -11.67 -4.95 -9.09
C ASP A 216 -10.70 -3.96 -9.77
N LEU A 217 -9.48 -3.81 -9.23
CA LEU A 217 -8.43 -3.00 -9.85
C LEU A 217 -8.07 -3.50 -11.25
N CYS A 218 -7.84 -4.80 -11.42
CA CYS A 218 -7.56 -5.38 -12.74
C CYS A 218 -8.72 -5.15 -13.72
N ALA A 219 -9.96 -5.19 -13.23
CA ALA A 219 -11.15 -4.96 -14.04
C ALA A 219 -11.25 -3.52 -14.55
N GLN A 220 -10.99 -2.55 -13.67
CA GLN A 220 -10.98 -1.14 -14.01
C GLN A 220 -9.86 -0.78 -14.99
N LEU A 221 -8.67 -1.38 -14.82
CA LEU A 221 -7.53 -1.18 -15.72
C LEU A 221 -7.58 -2.05 -16.98
N HIS A 222 -8.65 -2.83 -17.15
CA HIS A 222 -8.85 -3.76 -18.26
C HIS A 222 -7.66 -4.69 -18.50
N LYS A 223 -7.07 -5.20 -17.41
CA LYS A 223 -5.89 -6.07 -17.47
C LYS A 223 -6.29 -7.55 -17.47
N PRO A 224 -5.69 -8.38 -18.34
CA PRO A 224 -5.81 -9.82 -18.25
C PRO A 224 -5.06 -10.31 -17.02
N CYS A 225 -5.71 -11.11 -16.17
CA CYS A 225 -5.07 -11.64 -14.97
C CYS A 225 -5.32 -13.14 -14.72
N GLY A 226 -4.40 -13.77 -14.00
CA GLY A 226 -4.55 -15.11 -13.47
C GLY A 226 -4.27 -15.15 -11.97
N VAL A 227 -4.92 -16.04 -11.24
CA VAL A 227 -4.77 -16.17 -9.78
C VAL A 227 -3.82 -17.32 -9.44
N ILE A 228 -2.87 -17.08 -8.54
CA ILE A 228 -2.08 -18.11 -7.88
C ILE A 228 -2.48 -18.17 -6.40
N ILE A 229 -2.90 -19.35 -5.97
CA ILE A 229 -3.20 -19.63 -4.56
C ILE A 229 -1.91 -20.09 -3.88
N ASN A 230 -1.31 -19.21 -3.10
CA ASN A 230 -0.19 -19.55 -2.24
C ASN A 230 -0.69 -20.07 -0.88
N ARG A 231 0.16 -20.85 -0.19
CA ARG A 231 -0.21 -21.52 1.06
C ARG A 231 -1.51 -22.34 0.89
N SER A 232 -1.67 -22.92 -0.30
CA SER A 232 -2.80 -23.75 -0.70
C SER A 232 -2.92 -24.94 0.24
N ASP A 233 -4.15 -25.20 0.67
CA ASP A 233 -4.57 -26.35 1.47
C ASP A 233 -5.92 -26.86 0.97
N ASP A 234 -6.56 -27.80 1.69
CA ASP A 234 -7.84 -28.38 1.28
C ASP A 234 -9.01 -27.37 1.24
N ASN A 235 -8.83 -26.09 1.62
CA ASN A 235 -9.86 -25.05 1.70
C ASN A 235 -9.73 -23.96 0.63
N ASP A 236 -9.15 -24.28 -0.53
CA ASP A 236 -9.00 -23.31 -1.63
C ASP A 236 -10.33 -22.86 -2.26
N GLN A 237 -11.44 -23.56 -1.99
CA GLN A 237 -12.76 -23.32 -2.59
C GLN A 237 -13.21 -21.86 -2.50
N LEU A 238 -12.95 -21.19 -1.37
CA LEU A 238 -13.29 -19.77 -1.17
C LEU A 238 -12.66 -18.86 -2.25
N ILE A 239 -11.40 -19.15 -2.60
CA ILE A 239 -10.65 -18.37 -3.59
C ILE A 239 -11.05 -18.78 -5.00
N GLU A 240 -11.26 -20.08 -5.23
CA GLU A 240 -11.72 -20.61 -6.53
C GLU A 240 -13.10 -20.05 -6.91
N ASP A 241 -14.04 -20.02 -5.97
CA ASP A 241 -15.39 -19.46 -6.16
C ASP A 241 -15.33 -17.96 -6.46
N LEU A 242 -14.47 -17.23 -5.73
CA LEU A 242 -14.26 -15.80 -5.98
C LEU A 242 -13.65 -15.56 -7.37
N ALA A 243 -12.60 -16.29 -7.74
CA ALA A 243 -11.97 -16.16 -9.06
C ALA A 243 -12.96 -16.49 -10.19
N ALA A 244 -13.76 -17.55 -10.03
CA ALA A 244 -14.79 -17.96 -10.99
C ALA A 244 -15.88 -16.89 -11.20
N ARG A 245 -16.29 -16.17 -10.13
CA ARG A 245 -17.24 -15.04 -10.24
C ARG A 245 -16.72 -13.90 -11.12
N TYR A 246 -15.43 -13.61 -11.04
CA TYR A 246 -14.77 -12.62 -11.91
C TYR A 246 -14.37 -13.19 -13.28
N HIS A 247 -14.66 -14.48 -13.52
CA HIS A 247 -14.24 -15.24 -14.69
C HIS A 247 -12.72 -15.35 -14.85
N VAL A 248 -11.97 -15.24 -13.77
CA VAL A 248 -10.51 -15.29 -13.77
C VAL A 248 -10.05 -16.72 -13.45
N PRO A 249 -9.14 -17.32 -14.24
CA PRO A 249 -8.64 -18.65 -13.96
C PRO A 249 -7.69 -18.67 -12.76
N VAL A 250 -7.77 -19.73 -11.96
CA VAL A 250 -6.67 -20.12 -11.07
C VAL A 250 -5.62 -20.82 -11.92
N ILE A 251 -4.49 -20.17 -12.13
CA ILE A 251 -3.41 -20.63 -13.03
C ILE A 251 -2.38 -21.51 -12.32
N GLY A 252 -2.35 -21.48 -10.99
CA GLY A 252 -1.39 -22.27 -10.20
C GLY A 252 -1.70 -22.29 -8.70
N LYS A 253 -1.10 -23.25 -8.01
CA LYS A 253 -1.17 -23.40 -6.55
C LYS A 253 0.21 -23.72 -5.98
N ILE A 254 0.53 -23.11 -4.84
CA ILE A 254 1.76 -23.40 -4.08
C ILE A 254 1.34 -23.98 -2.71
N PRO A 255 1.67 -25.25 -2.42
CA PRO A 255 1.26 -25.91 -1.18
C PRO A 255 1.77 -25.23 0.09
N PHE A 256 0.97 -25.26 1.17
CA PHE A 256 1.44 -24.81 2.47
C PHE A 256 2.34 -25.86 3.14
N LYS A 257 3.66 -25.63 3.08
CA LYS A 257 4.64 -26.46 3.82
C LYS A 257 5.56 -25.62 4.69
N ARG A 258 5.87 -26.14 5.89
CA ARG A 258 6.79 -25.49 6.84
C ARG A 258 8.19 -25.30 6.26
N GLU A 259 8.67 -26.25 5.45
CA GLU A 259 9.96 -26.16 4.78
C GLU A 259 10.04 -24.98 3.79
N TYR A 260 8.96 -24.70 3.06
CA TYR A 260 8.86 -23.56 2.14
C TYR A 260 8.87 -22.24 2.91
N ALA A 261 8.09 -22.16 3.99
CA ALA A 261 8.07 -20.98 4.86
C ALA A 261 9.45 -20.69 5.48
N ARG A 262 10.17 -21.73 5.89
CA ARG A 262 11.54 -21.61 6.43
C ARG A 262 12.52 -21.13 5.37
N ALA A 263 12.53 -21.72 4.18
CA ALA A 263 13.40 -21.30 3.08
C ALA A 263 13.19 -19.82 2.70
N CYS A 264 11.93 -19.39 2.62
CA CYS A 264 11.59 -17.98 2.39
C CYS A 264 12.10 -17.08 3.53
N SER A 265 11.97 -17.53 4.78
CA SER A 265 12.44 -16.78 5.96
C SER A 265 13.97 -16.64 5.99
N ASP A 266 14.68 -17.62 5.45
CA ASP A 266 16.15 -17.64 5.30
C ASP A 266 16.66 -16.85 4.08
N GLY A 267 15.75 -16.27 3.28
CA GLY A 267 16.11 -15.48 2.10
C GLY A 267 16.57 -16.34 0.91
N LEU A 268 15.99 -17.53 0.74
CA LEU A 268 16.29 -18.44 -0.37
C LEU A 268 15.24 -18.36 -1.47
N ILE A 269 15.65 -18.58 -2.73
CA ILE A 269 14.73 -18.65 -3.87
C ILE A 269 14.06 -20.03 -3.88
N LEU A 270 12.72 -20.05 -3.83
CA LEU A 270 11.99 -21.29 -3.55
C LEU A 270 12.18 -22.37 -4.63
N THR A 271 12.19 -21.99 -5.92
CA THR A 271 12.39 -22.93 -7.05
C THR A 271 13.84 -23.34 -7.23
N GLN A 272 14.79 -22.61 -6.62
CA GLN A 272 16.19 -23.02 -6.55
C GLN A 272 16.37 -24.13 -5.50
N GLU A 273 15.76 -23.97 -4.32
CA GLU A 273 15.84 -24.94 -3.23
C GLU A 273 14.95 -26.16 -3.44
N PHE A 274 13.79 -25.98 -4.09
CA PHE A 274 12.80 -27.01 -4.36
C PHE A 274 12.49 -27.10 -5.86
N PRO A 275 13.38 -27.74 -6.66
CA PRO A 275 13.24 -27.80 -8.12
C PRO A 275 11.93 -28.41 -8.61
N GLU A 276 11.25 -29.23 -7.80
CA GLU A 276 9.95 -29.81 -8.13
C GLU A 276 8.86 -28.77 -8.38
N LEU A 277 9.02 -27.55 -7.82
CA LEU A 277 8.09 -26.45 -8.04
C LEU A 277 8.26 -25.77 -9.41
N SER A 278 9.42 -25.94 -10.07
CA SER A 278 9.73 -25.28 -11.33
C SER A 278 8.74 -25.64 -12.44
N ALA A 279 8.34 -26.92 -12.53
CA ALA A 279 7.34 -27.37 -13.50
C ALA A 279 5.97 -26.70 -13.29
N GLY A 280 5.57 -26.52 -12.02
CA GLY A 280 4.34 -25.81 -11.66
C GLY A 280 4.39 -24.32 -12.02
N VAL A 281 5.54 -23.67 -11.78
CA VAL A 281 5.77 -22.26 -12.16
C VAL A 281 5.73 -22.08 -13.67
N ILE A 282 6.40 -22.93 -14.43
CA ILE A 282 6.37 -22.92 -15.91
C ILE A 282 4.95 -23.12 -16.42
N SER A 283 4.24 -24.14 -15.90
CA SER A 283 2.84 -24.41 -16.28
C SER A 283 1.92 -23.21 -16.01
N SER A 284 2.06 -22.59 -14.84
CA SER A 284 1.29 -21.39 -14.46
C SER A 284 1.55 -20.23 -15.41
N PHE A 285 2.83 -20.01 -15.78
CA PHE A 285 3.22 -18.96 -16.72
C PHE A 285 2.73 -19.25 -18.14
N SER A 286 2.84 -20.49 -18.63
CA SER A 286 2.32 -20.89 -19.92
C SER A 286 0.80 -20.72 -20.02
N HIS A 287 0.07 -21.03 -18.93
CA HIS A 287 -1.36 -20.75 -18.83
C HIS A 287 -1.62 -19.23 -18.89
N LEU A 288 -0.79 -18.42 -18.22
CA LEU A 288 -0.85 -16.95 -18.30
C LEU A 288 -0.71 -16.43 -19.74
N LEU A 289 0.18 -17.04 -20.52
CA LEU A 289 0.44 -16.62 -21.90
C LEU A 289 -0.68 -16.99 -22.88
N SER A 290 -1.53 -17.97 -22.57
CA SER A 290 -2.60 -18.41 -23.47
C SER A 290 -3.76 -17.41 -23.54
N ASP A 291 -3.85 -16.64 -24.65
CA ASP A 291 -4.84 -15.56 -24.84
C ASP A 291 -6.30 -16.04 -24.88
N SER A 292 -6.53 -17.33 -25.14
CA SER A 292 -7.86 -17.93 -25.09
C SER A 292 -8.33 -18.29 -23.66
N ALA A 293 -7.45 -18.22 -22.65
CA ALA A 293 -7.75 -18.67 -21.29
C ALA A 293 -7.89 -17.55 -20.24
N ILE A 294 -7.46 -16.32 -20.54
CA ILE A 294 -7.49 -15.22 -19.57
C ILE A 294 -8.34 -14.07 -20.08
N PRO A 295 -9.55 -13.87 -19.53
CA PRO A 295 -10.37 -12.75 -19.88
C PRO A 295 -9.86 -11.46 -19.22
N VAL A 296 -10.15 -10.34 -19.90
CA VAL A 296 -10.15 -9.03 -19.24
C VAL A 296 -11.20 -9.06 -18.15
N VAL A 297 -10.78 -8.80 -16.91
CA VAL A 297 -11.67 -8.83 -15.74
C VAL A 297 -12.81 -7.82 -15.94
N ARG A 298 -14.04 -8.21 -15.59
CA ARG A 298 -15.20 -7.32 -15.64
C ARG A 298 -15.68 -7.05 -14.22
N ALA A 299 -15.82 -5.77 -13.89
CA ALA A 299 -16.27 -5.36 -12.57
C ALA A 299 -17.72 -5.75 -12.34
N GLU A 300 -18.05 -6.19 -11.12
CA GLU A 300 -19.43 -6.22 -10.68
C GLU A 300 -19.92 -4.77 -10.53
N LYS A 301 -21.05 -4.41 -11.16
CA LYS A 301 -21.66 -3.10 -10.96
C LYS A 301 -22.26 -3.02 -9.56
N VAL A 302 -21.47 -2.60 -8.57
CA VAL A 302 -22.01 -2.22 -7.26
C VAL A 302 -22.45 -0.76 -7.33
N VAL A 303 -23.74 -0.54 -7.61
CA VAL A 303 -24.36 0.78 -7.50
C VAL A 303 -24.68 1.02 -6.02
N VAL A 304 -23.78 1.68 -5.30
CA VAL A 304 -24.13 2.21 -3.98
C VAL A 304 -25.14 3.34 -4.20
N GLN A 305 -26.27 3.38 -3.50
CA GLN A 305 -27.20 4.51 -3.58
C GLN A 305 -26.94 5.45 -2.40
N GLY A 306 -26.67 6.73 -2.66
CA GLY A 306 -26.46 7.75 -1.63
C GLY A 306 -26.02 9.08 -2.24
N GLU A 307 -26.51 10.20 -1.71
CA GLU A 307 -26.09 11.54 -2.15
C GLU A 307 -24.64 11.80 -1.70
N CYS A 308 -23.77 12.24 -2.61
CA CYS A 308 -22.45 12.77 -2.26
C CYS A 308 -22.68 14.10 -1.52
N ARG A 309 -22.58 14.07 -0.19
CA ARG A 309 -22.75 15.24 0.67
C ARG A 309 -21.41 15.69 1.23
N THR A 310 -21.32 16.99 1.46
CA THR A 310 -20.08 17.77 1.61
C THR A 310 -19.67 18.09 3.04
N GLN A 311 -20.36 17.63 4.07
CA GLN A 311 -20.20 18.14 5.44
C GLN A 311 -20.08 16.95 6.39
N ALA A 312 -19.11 16.82 7.30
CA ALA A 312 -18.51 17.86 8.14
C ALA A 312 -17.10 17.51 8.68
N ALA A 313 -16.17 16.95 7.90
CA ALA A 313 -14.84 16.60 8.45
C ALA A 313 -14.00 17.79 8.96
N SER A 314 -14.37 19.04 8.64
CA SER A 314 -13.72 20.24 9.16
C SER A 314 -14.22 20.70 10.53
N GLU A 315 -15.30 20.12 11.07
CA GLU A 315 -15.85 20.43 12.40
C GLU A 315 -15.93 19.19 13.33
N ILE A 316 -15.43 18.04 12.87
CA ILE A 316 -15.33 16.82 13.69
C ILE A 316 -14.15 16.97 14.65
N SER A 317 -14.42 16.79 15.94
CA SER A 317 -13.54 17.02 17.10
C SER A 317 -12.08 16.63 16.84
N GLN A 318 -11.18 17.60 17.05
CA GLN A 318 -9.75 17.33 17.17
C GLN A 318 -9.50 16.52 18.45
N LYS A 319 -8.53 15.61 18.40
CA LYS A 319 -8.02 14.86 19.56
C LYS A 319 -7.91 15.80 20.78
N HIS A 320 -8.58 15.45 21.88
CA HIS A 320 -8.43 16.17 23.14
C HIS A 320 -7.12 15.76 23.82
N ASP A 321 -6.53 16.63 24.64
CA ASP A 321 -5.26 16.37 25.33
C ASP A 321 -5.31 15.11 26.23
N ASP A 322 -6.50 14.70 26.68
CA ASP A 322 -6.71 13.52 27.52
C ASP A 322 -6.96 12.21 26.73
N ASP A 323 -7.21 12.29 25.42
CA ASP A 323 -7.48 11.12 24.58
C ASP A 323 -6.18 10.32 24.35
N GLN A 324 -6.21 9.01 24.61
CA GLN A 324 -5.06 8.15 24.34
C GLN A 324 -5.23 7.33 23.06
N GLU A 325 -4.26 7.44 22.16
CA GLU A 325 -4.19 6.72 20.90
C GLU A 325 -3.02 5.72 20.90
N LEU A 326 -3.36 4.44 20.71
CA LEU A 326 -2.41 3.37 20.46
C LEU A 326 -2.51 2.91 19.01
N THR A 327 -1.53 3.27 18.20
CA THR A 327 -1.46 2.89 16.79
C THR A 327 -0.63 1.63 16.63
N ILE A 328 -1.19 0.59 16.01
CA ILE A 328 -0.49 -0.64 15.65
C ILE A 328 -0.07 -0.53 14.18
N LEU A 329 1.22 -0.68 13.90
CA LEU A 329 1.78 -0.72 12.54
C LEU A 329 2.58 -2.01 12.34
N SER A 330 2.91 -2.31 11.09
CA SER A 330 3.79 -3.42 10.74
C SER A 330 4.46 -3.18 9.39
N GLY A 331 5.53 -3.94 9.13
CA GLY A 331 6.12 -4.08 7.80
C GLY A 331 5.13 -4.61 6.77
N LYS A 332 5.61 -4.91 5.56
CA LYS A 332 4.84 -5.58 4.52
C LYS A 332 4.09 -6.76 5.14
N GLY A 333 2.81 -6.86 4.76
CA GLY A 333 1.79 -7.66 5.45
C GLY A 333 2.14 -9.12 5.76
N GLY A 334 1.28 -9.79 6.52
CA GLY A 334 1.48 -11.18 6.96
C GLY A 334 2.16 -11.35 8.32
N THR A 335 2.62 -10.25 8.94
CA THR A 335 3.18 -10.20 10.30
C THR A 335 2.15 -10.47 11.41
N GLY A 336 0.84 -10.42 11.09
CA GLY A 336 -0.25 -10.67 12.04
C GLY A 336 -0.80 -9.43 12.75
N LYS A 337 -0.48 -8.22 12.28
CA LYS A 337 -0.99 -6.93 12.80
C LYS A 337 -2.49 -6.94 13.15
N THR A 338 -3.36 -7.21 12.17
CA THR A 338 -4.82 -7.23 12.36
C THR A 338 -5.27 -8.31 13.35
N SER A 339 -4.56 -9.44 13.44
CA SER A 339 -4.85 -10.47 14.46
C SER A 339 -4.50 -10.00 15.87
N VAL A 340 -3.39 -9.27 16.03
CA VAL A 340 -3.01 -8.62 17.30
C VAL A 340 -4.02 -7.52 17.65
N ALA A 341 -4.39 -6.67 16.69
CA ALA A 341 -5.38 -5.61 16.87
C ALA A 341 -6.75 -6.17 17.32
N GLY A 342 -7.26 -7.20 16.63
CA GLY A 342 -8.50 -7.88 17.01
C GLY A 342 -8.45 -8.51 18.40
N ALA A 343 -7.30 -9.07 18.80
CA ALA A 343 -7.12 -9.58 20.15
C ALA A 343 -7.12 -8.49 21.22
N PHE A 344 -6.42 -7.37 20.98
CA PHE A 344 -6.43 -6.22 21.90
C PHE A 344 -7.83 -5.63 22.04
N ILE A 345 -8.58 -5.56 20.94
CA ILE A 345 -9.96 -5.09 20.94
C ILE A 345 -10.83 -5.95 21.86
N SER A 346 -10.73 -7.28 21.73
CA SER A 346 -11.49 -8.18 22.59
C SER A 346 -11.07 -8.06 24.06
N LEU A 347 -9.75 -8.01 24.33
CA LEU A 347 -9.20 -7.96 25.69
C LEU A 347 -9.46 -6.65 26.43
N ALA A 348 -9.72 -5.55 25.72
CA ALA A 348 -10.12 -4.29 26.32
C ALA A 348 -11.59 -4.31 26.81
N GLY A 349 -12.41 -5.23 26.31
CA GLY A 349 -13.81 -5.44 26.72
C GLY A 349 -14.81 -4.39 26.20
N SER A 350 -14.38 -3.14 25.93
CA SER A 350 -15.19 -2.10 25.26
C SER A 350 -14.35 -0.86 24.91
N LEU A 351 -14.03 -0.68 23.62
CA LEU A 351 -13.31 0.48 23.09
C LEU A 351 -13.91 1.02 21.80
N VAL A 352 -13.36 2.14 21.34
CA VAL A 352 -13.49 2.60 19.96
C VAL A 352 -12.23 2.19 19.20
N ALA A 353 -12.39 1.46 18.11
CA ALA A 353 -11.31 1.05 17.23
C ALA A 353 -11.43 1.74 15.87
N ALA A 354 -10.29 1.97 15.22
CA ALA A 354 -10.19 2.47 13.87
C ALA A 354 -9.40 1.48 13.01
N ASP A 355 -10.01 0.96 11.94
CA ASP A 355 -9.29 0.24 10.88
C ASP A 355 -8.84 1.25 9.82
N CYS A 356 -7.58 1.61 9.89
CA CYS A 356 -6.92 2.54 8.97
C CYS A 356 -6.22 1.81 7.81
N ASP A 357 -6.35 0.49 7.69
CA ASP A 357 -5.99 -0.22 6.47
C ASP A 357 -7.11 -0.06 5.44
N VAL A 358 -7.25 1.15 4.90
CA VAL A 358 -8.36 1.54 4.03
C VAL A 358 -8.37 0.84 2.68
N ASP A 359 -7.22 0.29 2.28
CA ASP A 359 -7.08 -0.55 1.09
C ASP A 359 -7.89 -1.84 1.28
N ALA A 360 -7.75 -2.49 2.44
CA ALA A 360 -8.51 -3.68 2.81
C ALA A 360 -8.81 -3.74 4.32
N ALA A 361 -9.94 -3.15 4.73
CA ALA A 361 -10.40 -3.12 6.11
C ALA A 361 -10.79 -4.53 6.63
N ASN A 362 -9.79 -5.30 7.04
CA ASN A 362 -9.90 -6.70 7.42
C ASN A 362 -10.36 -6.89 8.87
N LEU A 363 -10.22 -5.88 9.73
CA LEU A 363 -10.54 -5.98 11.15
C LEU A 363 -12.03 -6.28 11.39
N ARG A 364 -12.89 -5.73 10.52
CA ARG A 364 -14.33 -6.00 10.46
C ARG A 364 -14.66 -7.50 10.41
N LEU A 365 -13.87 -8.30 9.68
CA LEU A 365 -14.10 -9.73 9.50
C LEU A 365 -13.90 -10.54 10.80
N LEU A 366 -13.20 -9.99 11.80
CA LEU A 366 -13.07 -10.58 13.14
C LEU A 366 -14.12 -10.07 14.13
N MET A 367 -14.83 -8.99 13.80
CA MET A 367 -15.69 -8.29 14.73
C MET A 367 -17.15 -8.72 14.66
N ASN A 368 -17.57 -9.37 13.56
CA ASN A 368 -18.97 -9.69 13.23
C ASN A 368 -19.88 -8.48 13.46
N ASP A 369 -19.53 -7.38 12.81
CA ASP A 369 -20.07 -6.06 13.06
C ASP A 369 -21.38 -5.80 12.30
N ARG A 370 -22.24 -4.98 12.91
CA ARG A 370 -23.41 -4.39 12.25
C ARG A 370 -23.05 -2.96 11.86
N VAL A 371 -23.13 -2.64 10.57
CA VAL A 371 -22.94 -1.27 10.08
C VAL A 371 -24.07 -0.39 10.63
N LEU A 372 -23.71 0.62 11.42
CA LEU A 372 -24.63 1.63 11.94
C LEU A 372 -24.77 2.80 10.96
N TYR A 373 -23.66 3.13 10.31
CA TYR A 373 -23.52 4.29 9.44
C TYR A 373 -22.63 3.97 8.26
N SER A 374 -22.99 4.47 7.08
CA SER A 374 -22.13 4.44 5.90
C SER A 374 -22.37 5.69 5.07
N GLU A 375 -21.27 6.31 4.64
CA GLU A 375 -21.28 7.45 3.72
C GLU A 375 -20.27 7.27 2.60
N ARG A 376 -20.49 7.99 1.50
CA ARG A 376 -19.51 8.09 0.41
C ARG A 376 -18.49 9.17 0.74
N ALA A 377 -17.20 8.80 0.77
CA ALA A 377 -16.09 9.73 0.93
C ALA A 377 -15.70 10.33 -0.42
N CYS A 378 -16.08 11.57 -0.69
CA CYS A 378 -15.75 12.31 -1.92
C CYS A 378 -14.56 13.27 -1.67
N LEU A 379 -13.35 12.73 -1.45
CA LEU A 379 -12.14 13.50 -1.08
C LEU A 379 -11.28 13.92 -2.27
N GLY A 380 -11.34 13.17 -3.36
CA GLY A 380 -10.60 13.44 -4.59
C GLY A 380 -11.22 14.58 -5.40
N SER A 381 -10.37 15.26 -6.17
CA SER A 381 -10.80 16.32 -7.09
C SER A 381 -10.18 16.05 -8.44
N GLU A 382 -10.93 15.51 -9.38
CA GLU A 382 -10.44 15.26 -10.73
C GLU A 382 -10.63 16.49 -11.61
N ALA A 383 -9.64 16.78 -12.44
CA ALA A 383 -9.73 17.86 -13.42
C ALA A 383 -10.72 17.51 -14.53
N VAL A 384 -11.52 18.47 -14.98
CA VAL A 384 -12.43 18.32 -16.12
C VAL A 384 -12.23 19.46 -17.09
N ILE A 385 -11.98 19.14 -18.35
CA ILE A 385 -11.77 20.14 -19.40
C ILE A 385 -13.10 20.41 -20.12
N ASP A 386 -13.62 21.62 -20.00
CA ASP A 386 -14.74 22.13 -20.79
C ASP A 386 -14.27 22.36 -22.22
N GLN A 387 -14.66 21.44 -23.11
CA GLN A 387 -14.27 21.44 -24.51
C GLN A 387 -14.84 22.63 -25.29
N ASN A 388 -15.91 23.27 -24.81
CA ASN A 388 -16.49 24.45 -25.47
C ASN A 388 -15.69 25.73 -25.16
N LYS A 389 -15.01 25.77 -24.01
CA LYS A 389 -14.16 26.89 -23.61
C LYS A 389 -12.69 26.69 -23.97
N CYS A 390 -12.26 25.44 -24.13
CA CYS A 390 -10.86 25.10 -24.36
C CYS A 390 -10.35 25.67 -25.69
N ILE A 391 -9.37 26.57 -25.61
CA ILE A 391 -8.68 27.13 -26.79
C ILE A 391 -7.50 26.27 -27.28
N LYS A 392 -7.33 25.06 -26.74
CA LYS A 392 -6.30 24.07 -27.14
C LYS A 392 -4.86 24.58 -27.10
N CYS A 393 -4.54 25.43 -26.12
CA CYS A 393 -3.21 26.05 -25.99
C CYS A 393 -2.10 25.15 -25.40
N GLY A 394 -2.39 23.92 -24.97
CA GLY A 394 -1.39 22.97 -24.46
C GLY A 394 -0.81 23.23 -23.06
N LYS A 395 -0.99 24.41 -22.46
CA LYS A 395 -0.38 24.75 -21.15
C LYS A 395 -0.70 23.76 -20.02
N CYS A 396 -1.90 23.21 -19.99
CA CYS A 396 -2.27 22.21 -18.97
C CYS A 396 -1.57 20.87 -19.19
N TYR A 397 -1.40 20.47 -20.45
CA TYR A 397 -0.65 19.29 -20.87
C TYR A 397 0.83 19.43 -20.48
N GLU A 398 1.47 20.52 -20.89
CA GLU A 398 2.89 20.79 -20.57
C GLU A 398 3.16 20.94 -19.07
N GLY A 399 2.20 21.49 -18.32
CA GLY A 399 2.35 21.70 -16.88
C GLY A 399 2.10 20.44 -16.05
N CYS A 400 1.37 19.45 -16.56
CA CYS A 400 0.98 18.27 -15.77
C CYS A 400 2.21 17.47 -15.35
N ARG A 401 2.34 17.18 -14.04
CA ARG A 401 3.47 16.41 -13.48
C ARG A 401 3.17 14.93 -13.29
N PHE A 402 1.96 14.51 -13.62
CA PHE A 402 1.45 13.17 -13.36
C PHE A 402 1.05 12.45 -14.65
N ASP A 403 1.32 13.03 -15.82
CA ASP A 403 0.89 12.50 -17.12
C ASP A 403 -0.63 12.21 -17.17
N ALA A 404 -1.40 13.12 -16.55
CA ALA A 404 -2.86 13.00 -16.42
C ALA A 404 -3.63 13.73 -17.51
N ILE A 405 -2.96 14.50 -18.36
CA ILE A 405 -3.58 15.23 -19.46
C ILE A 405 -2.96 14.72 -20.74
N ASP A 406 -3.81 14.29 -21.67
CA ASP A 406 -3.40 13.76 -22.97
C ASP A 406 -4.01 14.60 -24.09
N PHE A 407 -3.36 14.58 -25.26
CA PHE A 407 -3.88 15.16 -26.48
C PHE A 407 -4.33 14.05 -27.43
N ASP A 408 -5.64 13.92 -27.61
CA ASP A 408 -6.20 13.02 -28.62
C ASP A 408 -6.11 13.69 -30.00
N SER A 409 -5.19 13.18 -30.82
CA SER A 409 -4.97 13.64 -32.19
C SER A 409 -6.16 13.38 -33.12
N GLN A 410 -6.98 12.35 -32.84
CA GLN A 410 -8.13 12.00 -33.68
C GLN A 410 -9.30 12.95 -33.42
N SER A 411 -9.64 13.19 -32.15
CA SER A 411 -10.70 14.13 -31.79
C SER A 411 -10.23 15.60 -31.71
N ASN A 412 -8.91 15.84 -31.80
CA ASN A 412 -8.26 17.13 -31.65
C ASN A 412 -8.67 17.84 -30.35
N ARG A 413 -8.59 17.12 -29.23
CA ARG A 413 -9.03 17.58 -27.90
C ARG A 413 -8.04 17.14 -26.82
N TYR A 414 -7.96 17.93 -25.77
CA TYR A 414 -7.27 17.50 -24.54
C TYR A 414 -8.25 16.73 -23.66
N THR A 415 -7.82 15.57 -23.17
CA THR A 415 -8.59 14.72 -22.26
C THR A 415 -7.83 14.55 -20.95
N VAL A 416 -8.56 14.28 -19.87
CA VAL A 416 -7.97 13.95 -18.58
C VAL A 416 -8.04 12.43 -18.42
N ASN A 417 -6.91 11.83 -18.07
CA ASN A 417 -6.85 10.46 -17.61
C ASN A 417 -7.08 10.45 -16.11
N ASP A 418 -8.29 10.07 -15.70
CA ASP A 418 -8.75 10.08 -14.30
C ASP A 418 -7.84 9.23 -13.39
N LEU A 419 -7.23 8.14 -13.90
CA LEU A 419 -6.38 7.23 -13.14
C LEU A 419 -5.00 7.80 -12.78
N ASN A 420 -4.53 8.79 -13.55
CA ASN A 420 -3.27 9.48 -13.31
C ASN A 420 -3.48 10.84 -12.61
N CYS A 421 -4.73 11.27 -12.45
CA CYS A 421 -5.05 12.64 -12.06
C CYS A 421 -5.04 12.82 -10.54
N GLU A 422 -3.87 13.18 -9.99
CA GLU A 422 -3.64 13.50 -8.57
C GLU A 422 -4.49 14.66 -7.99
N GLY A 423 -5.29 15.32 -8.84
CA GLY A 423 -6.20 16.37 -8.41
C GLY A 423 -5.56 17.62 -7.82
N CYS A 424 -4.26 17.84 -8.06
CA CYS A 424 -3.47 18.94 -7.49
C CYS A 424 -3.97 20.35 -7.85
N GLY A 425 -4.72 20.49 -8.94
CA GLY A 425 -5.28 21.76 -9.40
C GLY A 425 -4.31 22.66 -10.19
N LEU A 426 -3.09 22.21 -10.50
CA LEU A 426 -2.14 23.00 -11.30
C LEU A 426 -2.73 23.42 -12.65
N CYS A 427 -3.41 22.49 -13.33
CA CYS A 427 -4.02 22.71 -14.63
C CYS A 427 -5.08 23.84 -14.60
N LEU A 428 -5.82 23.99 -13.50
CA LEU A 428 -6.79 25.08 -13.31
C LEU A 428 -6.11 26.45 -13.17
N GLU A 429 -4.95 26.48 -12.50
CA GLU A 429 -4.22 27.72 -12.30
C GLU A 429 -3.56 28.19 -13.61
N VAL A 430 -2.95 27.28 -14.38
CA VAL A 430 -2.26 27.63 -15.65
C VAL A 430 -3.20 27.86 -16.84
N CYS A 431 -4.46 27.43 -16.78
CA CYS A 431 -5.41 27.61 -17.88
C CYS A 431 -5.78 29.09 -18.07
N PRO A 432 -5.46 29.72 -19.22
CA PRO A 432 -5.67 31.16 -19.42
C PRO A 432 -7.15 31.55 -19.59
N VAL A 433 -7.98 30.62 -20.08
CA VAL A 433 -9.41 30.82 -20.34
C VAL A 433 -10.31 30.17 -19.28
N LYS A 434 -9.71 29.63 -18.21
CA LYS A 434 -10.42 28.91 -17.12
C LYS A 434 -11.42 27.86 -17.66
N ALA A 435 -10.99 27.13 -18.69
CA ALA A 435 -11.75 26.02 -19.27
C ALA A 435 -11.67 24.74 -18.43
N ILE A 436 -10.79 24.69 -17.44
CA ILE A 436 -10.62 23.52 -16.58
C ILE A 436 -11.37 23.76 -15.29
N GLY A 437 -12.32 22.87 -15.00
CA GLY A 437 -13.03 22.79 -13.73
C GLY A 437 -12.63 21.54 -12.97
N GLU A 438 -13.38 21.27 -11.91
CA GLU A 438 -13.17 20.11 -11.04
C GLU A 438 -14.48 19.35 -10.86
N LYS A 439 -14.40 18.03 -10.95
CA LYS A 439 -15.44 17.14 -10.45
C LYS A 439 -14.91 16.44 -9.20
N ARG A 440 -15.79 16.20 -8.24
CA ARG A 440 -15.42 15.41 -7.07
C ARG A 440 -15.36 13.94 -7.48
N ALA A 441 -14.28 13.30 -7.07
CA ALA A 441 -14.11 11.87 -7.24
C ALA A 441 -14.54 11.15 -5.96
N GLU A 442 -15.24 10.05 -6.12
CA GLU A 442 -15.54 9.14 -5.02
C GLU A 442 -14.24 8.40 -4.66
N THR A 443 -13.70 8.71 -3.48
CA THR A 443 -12.48 8.09 -2.96
C THR A 443 -12.77 6.75 -2.30
N GLY A 444 -13.94 6.59 -1.70
CA GLY A 444 -14.32 5.36 -1.03
C GLY A 444 -15.60 5.51 -0.22
N SER A 445 -15.78 4.61 0.74
CA SER A 445 -16.88 4.65 1.70
C SER A 445 -16.35 4.66 3.13
N LEU A 446 -16.84 5.57 3.96
CA LEU A 446 -16.57 5.62 5.39
C LEU A 446 -17.72 4.94 6.14
N MET A 447 -17.40 4.12 7.13
CA MET A 447 -18.37 3.32 7.86
C MET A 447 -18.09 3.37 9.37
N LEU A 448 -19.17 3.45 10.15
CA LEU A 448 -19.13 3.18 11.59
C LEU A 448 -20.00 1.95 11.85
N SER A 449 -19.40 0.97 12.52
CA SER A 449 -20.00 -0.31 12.81
C SER A 449 -19.95 -0.61 14.30
N GLU A 450 -20.84 -1.46 14.77
CA GLU A 450 -20.96 -1.86 16.17
C GLU A 450 -20.95 -3.37 16.29
N SER A 451 -20.24 -3.87 17.30
CA SER A 451 -20.25 -5.28 17.67
C SER A 451 -20.28 -5.45 19.19
N ALA A 452 -20.38 -6.70 19.64
CA ALA A 452 -20.27 -7.04 21.07
C ALA A 452 -18.94 -6.60 21.71
N ARG A 453 -17.92 -6.24 20.90
CA ARG A 453 -16.57 -5.87 21.36
C ARG A 453 -16.31 -4.35 21.33
N GLY A 454 -17.25 -3.55 20.83
CA GLY A 454 -17.13 -2.10 20.76
C GLY A 454 -17.54 -1.51 19.41
N ARG A 455 -17.19 -0.24 19.20
CA ARG A 455 -17.43 0.47 17.93
C ARG A 455 -16.17 0.41 17.06
N LEU A 456 -16.38 0.18 15.76
CA LEU A 456 -15.33 0.15 14.75
C LEU A 456 -15.62 1.21 13.70
N VAL A 457 -14.70 2.15 13.54
CA VAL A 457 -14.68 3.04 12.37
C VAL A 457 -13.74 2.44 11.34
N HIS A 458 -14.20 2.32 10.10
CA HIS A 458 -13.38 1.77 9.02
C HIS A 458 -13.77 2.43 7.70
N ALA A 459 -12.93 2.29 6.69
CA ALA A 459 -13.26 2.74 5.36
C ALA A 459 -12.85 1.69 4.33
N LYS A 460 -13.53 1.73 3.18
CA LYS A 460 -13.17 0.96 2.00
C LYS A 460 -12.84 1.93 0.88
N LEU A 461 -11.59 1.88 0.40
CA LEU A 461 -11.16 2.63 -0.78
C LEU A 461 -11.90 2.11 -2.03
N SER A 462 -12.33 3.03 -2.89
CA SER A 462 -12.77 2.66 -4.23
C SER A 462 -11.57 2.15 -5.02
N ALA A 463 -11.75 1.13 -5.85
CA ALA A 463 -10.65 0.64 -6.67
C ALA A 463 -10.07 1.77 -7.54
N ALA A 464 -8.73 1.81 -7.62
CA ALA A 464 -7.92 2.84 -8.25
C ALA A 464 -8.11 4.27 -7.72
N ALA A 465 -8.76 4.48 -6.57
CA ALA A 465 -8.92 5.81 -6.02
C ALA A 465 -7.65 6.30 -5.31
N GLU A 466 -7.37 7.59 -5.47
CA GLU A 466 -6.28 8.28 -4.80
C GLU A 466 -6.71 8.85 -3.44
N ASN A 467 -5.74 9.30 -2.62
CA ASN A 467 -5.93 9.91 -1.30
C ASN A 467 -6.24 8.96 -0.13
N SER A 468 -5.66 7.75 -0.14
CA SER A 468 -5.72 6.81 0.99
C SER A 468 -5.33 7.46 2.33
N GLY A 469 -4.31 8.32 2.35
CA GLY A 469 -3.93 9.08 3.56
C GLY A 469 -5.03 10.02 4.09
N LYS A 470 -5.79 10.72 3.24
CA LYS A 470 -6.90 11.57 3.68
C LYS A 470 -8.10 10.74 4.16
N LEU A 471 -8.34 9.59 3.53
CA LEU A 471 -9.36 8.65 3.98
C LEU A 471 -9.01 8.08 5.36
N VAL A 472 -7.74 7.74 5.60
CA VAL A 472 -7.22 7.39 6.93
C VAL A 472 -7.45 8.51 7.94
N THR A 473 -7.18 9.77 7.58
CA THR A 473 -7.49 10.92 8.45
C THR A 473 -8.99 11.02 8.76
N MET A 474 -9.88 10.80 7.78
CA MET A 474 -11.34 10.78 8.04
C MET A 474 -11.75 9.68 9.00
N VAL A 475 -11.20 8.46 8.84
CA VAL A 475 -11.42 7.33 9.75
C VAL A 475 -11.02 7.72 11.17
N ARG A 476 -9.81 8.28 11.34
CA ARG A 476 -9.32 8.71 12.67
C ARG A 476 -10.17 9.82 13.27
N ASN A 477 -10.54 10.84 12.50
CA ASN A 477 -11.37 11.94 12.99
C ASN A 477 -12.75 11.45 13.47
N LEU A 478 -13.41 10.59 12.69
CA LEU A 478 -14.68 10.00 13.10
C LEU A 478 -14.50 9.07 14.32
N ALA A 479 -13.37 8.38 14.43
CA ALA A 479 -13.06 7.57 15.59
C ALA A 479 -12.89 8.42 16.86
N PHE A 480 -12.20 9.57 16.79
CA PHE A 480 -12.11 10.51 17.92
C PHE A 480 -13.46 11.10 18.32
N ALA A 481 -14.30 11.48 17.35
CA ALA A 481 -15.66 11.92 17.67
C ALA A 481 -16.49 10.81 18.34
N THR A 482 -16.36 9.58 17.85
CA THR A 482 -17.01 8.40 18.45
C THR A 482 -16.46 8.12 19.86
N LEU A 483 -15.17 8.33 20.09
CA LEU A 483 -14.52 8.19 21.39
C LEU A 483 -15.10 9.17 22.42
N ALA A 484 -15.22 10.45 22.04
CA ALA A 484 -15.82 11.50 22.84
C ALA A 484 -17.30 11.21 23.15
N GLU A 485 -18.08 10.79 22.15
CA GLU A 485 -19.49 10.41 22.33
C GLU A 485 -19.68 9.22 23.30
N GLN A 486 -18.76 8.25 23.27
CA GLN A 486 -18.82 7.05 24.11
C GLN A 486 -18.17 7.22 25.48
N ASN A 487 -17.60 8.40 25.77
CA ASN A 487 -16.85 8.69 27.00
C ASN A 487 -15.80 7.60 27.30
N LYS A 488 -15.01 7.25 26.28
CA LYS A 488 -13.94 6.25 26.33
C LYS A 488 -12.58 6.93 26.34
N GLU A 489 -11.61 6.30 26.98
CA GLU A 489 -10.25 6.86 27.13
C GLU A 489 -9.26 6.36 26.06
N TRP A 490 -9.56 5.23 25.40
CA TRP A 490 -8.63 4.55 24.48
C TRP A 490 -9.20 4.42 23.07
N LEU A 491 -8.45 4.97 22.11
CA LEU A 491 -8.58 4.67 20.70
C LEU A 491 -7.49 3.67 20.29
N LEU A 492 -7.90 2.51 19.77
CA LEU A 492 -6.97 1.60 19.11
C LEU A 492 -7.03 1.80 17.61
N VAL A 493 -5.87 2.01 16.98
CA VAL A 493 -5.78 2.16 15.53
C VAL A 493 -5.05 0.95 14.93
N ASP A 494 -5.74 0.18 14.09
CA ASP A 494 -5.11 -0.81 13.21
C ASP A 494 -4.62 -0.06 11.96
N GLY A 495 -3.35 0.32 11.92
CA GLY A 495 -2.77 1.10 10.83
C GLY A 495 -2.46 0.23 9.59
N PRO A 496 -2.22 0.83 8.43
CA PRO A 496 -1.85 0.10 7.20
C PRO A 496 -0.41 -0.42 7.28
N PRO A 497 -0.03 -1.42 6.46
CA PRO A 497 1.36 -1.82 6.30
C PRO A 497 2.19 -0.76 5.57
N GLY A 498 3.52 -0.84 5.67
CA GLY A 498 4.44 -0.05 4.86
C GLY A 498 4.83 1.30 5.48
N THR A 499 5.38 2.18 4.63
CA THR A 499 5.99 3.45 5.09
C THR A 499 5.49 4.72 4.40
N ALA A 500 4.54 4.62 3.46
CA ALA A 500 4.02 5.78 2.72
C ALA A 500 2.77 6.42 3.35
N CYS A 501 2.02 7.19 2.55
CA CYS A 501 0.95 8.09 2.96
C CYS A 501 -0.05 7.49 3.97
N PRO A 502 -0.54 6.25 3.80
CA PRO A 502 -1.46 5.66 4.78
C PRO A 502 -0.80 5.48 6.15
N ALA A 503 0.45 4.99 6.20
CA ALA A 503 1.18 4.78 7.45
C ALA A 503 1.54 6.12 8.11
N ILE A 504 1.96 7.10 7.31
CA ILE A 504 2.19 8.50 7.74
C ILE A 504 0.92 9.08 8.37
N ALA A 505 -0.22 8.92 7.72
CA ALA A 505 -1.50 9.42 8.20
C ALA A 505 -1.98 8.69 9.47
N SER A 506 -1.61 7.43 9.68
CA SER A 506 -1.93 6.69 10.92
C SER A 506 -1.01 7.05 12.09
N VAL A 507 0.27 7.35 11.85
CA VAL A 507 1.25 7.66 12.92
C VAL A 507 1.23 9.13 13.36
N THR A 508 0.77 10.03 12.49
CA THR A 508 0.78 11.47 12.78
C THR A 508 -0.14 11.79 13.96
N GLY A 509 0.42 12.25 15.08
CA GLY A 509 -0.35 12.63 16.27
C GLY A 509 -0.71 11.49 17.23
N SER A 510 -0.25 10.27 16.97
CA SER A 510 -0.39 9.12 17.88
C SER A 510 0.44 9.32 19.15
N ASP A 511 -0.03 8.81 20.29
CA ASP A 511 0.72 8.86 21.56
C ASP A 511 1.72 7.73 21.67
N ARG A 512 1.31 6.54 21.21
CA ARG A 512 2.09 5.31 21.27
C ARG A 512 1.97 4.53 19.98
N VAL A 513 3.07 3.89 19.59
CA VAL A 513 3.12 3.05 18.39
C VAL A 513 3.66 1.68 18.75
N VAL A 514 2.91 0.64 18.39
CA VAL A 514 3.30 -0.76 18.51
C VAL A 514 3.60 -1.31 17.12
N LEU A 515 4.81 -1.81 16.92
CA LEU A 515 5.24 -2.47 15.70
C LEU A 515 5.13 -3.98 15.85
N VAL A 516 4.31 -4.60 15.00
CA VAL A 516 4.19 -6.05 14.91
C VAL A 516 5.09 -6.55 13.78
N THR A 517 6.02 -7.44 14.10
CA THR A 517 6.99 -8.02 13.16
C THR A 517 7.04 -9.54 13.31
N GLU A 518 7.68 -10.24 12.38
CA GLU A 518 7.95 -11.68 12.44
C GLU A 518 9.43 -11.97 12.14
N PRO A 519 9.98 -13.12 12.57
CA PRO A 519 11.42 -13.38 12.43
C PRO A 519 11.80 -13.84 11.02
N THR A 520 11.78 -12.94 10.04
CA THR A 520 12.25 -13.21 8.65
C THR A 520 13.23 -12.14 8.18
N ILE A 521 14.03 -12.44 7.16
CA ILE A 521 14.97 -11.45 6.58
C ILE A 521 14.27 -10.18 6.09
N ALA A 522 13.14 -10.32 5.41
CA ALA A 522 12.33 -9.21 4.91
C ALA A 522 11.72 -8.40 6.06
N ALA A 523 11.11 -9.08 7.05
CA ALA A 523 10.48 -8.39 8.17
C ALA A 523 11.47 -7.63 9.07
N VAL A 524 12.74 -8.05 9.16
CA VAL A 524 13.79 -7.26 9.82
C VAL A 524 14.10 -5.98 9.04
N HIS A 525 14.28 -6.08 7.72
CA HIS A 525 14.50 -4.93 6.85
C HIS A 525 13.32 -3.93 6.91
N ASP A 526 12.09 -4.43 6.81
CA ASP A 526 10.87 -3.63 6.86
C ASP A 526 10.69 -2.96 8.24
N LEU A 527 10.99 -3.69 9.32
CA LEU A 527 10.99 -3.15 10.69
C LEU A 527 11.96 -1.97 10.83
N GLU A 528 13.18 -2.04 10.30
CA GLU A 528 14.13 -0.94 10.33
C GLU A 528 13.59 0.32 9.62
N ARG A 529 12.87 0.14 8.50
CA ARG A 529 12.28 1.25 7.75
C ARG A 529 11.13 1.90 8.50
N ILE A 530 10.26 1.11 9.11
CA ILE A 530 9.15 1.64 9.90
C ILE A 530 9.64 2.28 11.20
N ILE A 531 10.67 1.74 11.85
CA ILE A 531 11.32 2.39 12.99
C ILE A 531 11.81 3.79 12.61
N LYS A 532 12.40 3.97 11.41
CA LYS A 532 12.81 5.28 10.91
C LYS A 532 11.60 6.21 10.71
N LEU A 533 10.48 5.70 10.20
CA LEU A 533 9.23 6.45 10.04
C LEU A 533 8.69 6.92 11.41
N VAL A 534 8.54 6.01 12.37
CA VAL A 534 8.02 6.34 13.71
C VAL A 534 8.90 7.37 14.41
N ARG A 535 10.23 7.25 14.26
CA ARG A 535 11.18 8.22 14.79
C ARG A 535 11.15 9.57 14.09
N HIS A 536 10.88 9.60 12.79
CA HIS A 536 10.70 10.84 12.04
C HIS A 536 9.56 11.68 12.66
N PHE A 537 8.51 11.05 13.18
CA PHE A 537 7.41 11.70 13.91
C PHE A 537 7.67 11.89 15.42
N GLY A 538 8.89 11.64 15.90
CA GLY A 538 9.28 11.89 17.29
C GLY A 538 8.82 10.85 18.31
N LEU A 539 8.27 9.71 17.85
CA LEU A 539 7.78 8.64 18.72
C LEU A 539 8.83 7.54 18.91
N LYS A 540 8.74 6.81 20.02
CA LYS A 540 9.53 5.60 20.29
C LYS A 540 8.66 4.37 20.07
N PRO A 541 8.99 3.49 19.11
CA PRO A 541 8.20 2.29 18.88
C PRO A 541 8.38 1.27 20.01
N GLU A 542 7.28 0.58 20.33
CA GLU A 542 7.26 -0.65 21.11
C GLU A 542 7.11 -1.84 20.15
N ILE A 543 7.73 -2.98 20.42
CA ILE A 543 7.82 -4.09 19.46
C ILE A 543 7.12 -5.33 19.99
N ILE A 544 6.34 -5.98 19.14
CA ILE A 544 5.80 -7.33 19.34
C ILE A 544 6.41 -8.25 18.27
N ILE A 545 7.04 -9.33 18.71
CA ILE A 545 7.59 -10.35 17.79
C ILE A 545 6.58 -11.48 17.67
N ASN A 546 5.87 -11.53 16.55
CA ASN A 546 4.94 -12.59 16.23
C ASN A 546 5.64 -13.79 15.61
N LYS A 547 5.09 -15.00 15.82
CA LYS A 547 5.62 -16.27 15.32
C LYS A 547 7.11 -16.46 15.65
N VAL A 548 7.51 -16.11 16.88
CA VAL A 548 8.91 -15.95 17.29
C VAL A 548 9.81 -17.18 17.06
N ASP A 549 9.20 -18.36 17.06
CA ASP A 549 9.83 -19.67 16.93
C ASP A 549 9.97 -20.16 15.48
N ILE A 550 9.50 -19.41 14.48
CA ILE A 550 9.72 -19.74 13.05
C ILE A 550 11.20 -19.70 12.71
N ASN A 551 11.92 -18.68 13.17
CA ASN A 551 13.35 -18.54 12.94
C ASN A 551 14.05 -17.89 14.13
N PRO A 552 14.62 -18.69 15.05
CA PRO A 552 15.28 -18.17 16.25
C PRO A 552 16.45 -17.20 15.95
N THR A 553 17.10 -17.34 14.80
CA THR A 553 18.20 -16.46 14.40
C THR A 553 17.71 -15.04 14.12
N TYR A 554 16.66 -14.88 13.31
CA TYR A 554 16.08 -13.57 13.02
C TYR A 554 15.30 -13.01 14.22
N ALA A 555 14.69 -13.86 15.04
CA ALA A 555 14.10 -13.43 16.31
C ALA A 555 15.14 -12.77 17.22
N ARG A 556 16.35 -13.34 17.30
CA ARG A 556 17.47 -12.71 18.03
C ARG A 556 17.90 -11.39 17.40
N LYS A 557 18.03 -11.33 16.06
CA LYS A 557 18.37 -10.07 15.36
C LYS A 557 17.37 -8.94 15.67
N ILE A 558 16.07 -9.25 15.74
CA ILE A 558 15.04 -8.26 16.10
C ILE A 558 15.23 -7.75 17.53
N LYS A 559 15.55 -8.65 18.48
CA LYS A 559 15.83 -8.29 19.87
C LYS A 559 17.10 -7.44 19.98
N ASP A 560 18.18 -7.86 19.30
CA ASP A 560 19.44 -7.12 19.28
C ASP A 560 19.25 -5.71 18.68
N LEU A 561 18.44 -5.58 17.62
CA LEU A 561 18.05 -4.30 17.03
C LEU A 561 17.29 -3.42 18.03
N ALA A 562 16.31 -4.00 18.73
CA ALA A 562 15.52 -3.31 19.75
C ALA A 562 16.40 -2.83 20.91
N ASP A 563 17.25 -3.70 21.45
CA ASP A 563 18.15 -3.41 22.57
C ASP A 563 19.16 -2.32 22.21
N THR A 564 19.81 -2.44 21.04
CA THR A 564 20.81 -1.47 20.55
C THR A 564 20.21 -0.07 20.39
N ALA A 565 18.96 0.01 19.96
CA ALA A 565 18.28 1.28 19.74
C ALA A 565 17.44 1.76 20.94
N GLY A 566 17.39 0.98 22.03
CA GLY A 566 16.65 1.30 23.25
C GLY A 566 15.12 1.23 23.08
N TYR A 567 14.61 0.37 22.20
CA TYR A 567 13.18 0.12 22.03
C TYR A 567 12.71 -1.02 22.93
N LYS A 568 11.47 -0.92 23.39
CA LYS A 568 10.88 -1.92 24.30
C LYS A 568 10.25 -3.05 23.51
N VAL A 569 10.68 -4.29 23.77
CA VAL A 569 9.94 -5.49 23.31
C VAL A 569 8.83 -5.80 24.32
N LEU A 570 7.58 -5.58 23.92
CA LEU A 570 6.40 -5.84 24.76
C LEU A 570 6.20 -7.33 25.02
N GLY A 571 6.42 -8.16 24.01
CA GLY A 571 6.41 -9.60 24.17
C GLY A 571 6.53 -10.34 22.85
N GLU A 572 6.46 -11.65 22.98
CA GLU A 572 6.69 -12.61 21.91
C GLU A 572 5.48 -13.53 21.82
N ILE A 573 4.98 -13.72 20.61
CA ILE A 573 3.85 -14.61 20.33
C ILE A 573 4.42 -15.85 19.61
N PRO A 574 4.23 -17.06 20.12
CA PRO A 574 4.65 -18.28 19.44
C PRO A 574 3.80 -18.54 18.19
N PHE A 575 4.34 -19.29 17.23
CA PHE A 575 3.58 -19.82 16.12
C PHE A 575 2.49 -20.77 16.64
N ASP A 576 1.26 -20.50 16.25
CA ASP A 576 0.09 -21.24 16.70
C ASP A 576 -0.85 -21.45 15.50
N GLU A 577 -0.98 -22.70 15.06
CA GLU A 577 -1.81 -23.06 13.90
C GLU A 577 -3.29 -22.72 14.11
N THR A 578 -3.74 -22.68 15.37
CA THR A 578 -5.12 -22.35 15.70
C THR A 578 -5.48 -20.89 15.38
N VAL A 579 -4.50 -20.01 15.18
CA VAL A 579 -4.73 -18.62 14.70
C VAL A 579 -5.37 -18.63 13.32
N LYS A 580 -4.96 -19.53 12.42
CA LYS A 580 -5.54 -19.64 11.08
C LYS A 580 -7.01 -20.06 11.17
N GLU A 581 -7.31 -21.01 12.06
CA GLU A 581 -8.66 -21.52 12.29
C GLU A 581 -9.56 -20.46 12.97
N ALA A 582 -9.02 -19.65 13.89
CA ALA A 582 -9.74 -18.52 14.48
C ALA A 582 -10.12 -17.45 13.43
N ILE A 583 -9.20 -17.12 12.51
CA ILE A 583 -9.46 -16.19 11.40
C ILE A 583 -10.55 -16.77 10.48
N LYS A 584 -10.49 -18.07 10.14
CA LYS A 584 -11.54 -18.74 9.36
C LYS A 584 -12.89 -18.70 10.07
N ALA A 585 -12.90 -18.82 11.39
CA ALA A 585 -14.10 -18.70 12.22
C ALA A 585 -14.58 -17.26 12.42
N GLY A 586 -13.85 -16.25 11.92
CA GLY A 586 -14.22 -14.85 12.03
C GLY A 586 -14.18 -14.32 13.47
N VAL A 587 -13.31 -14.85 14.32
CA VAL A 587 -13.18 -14.45 15.72
C VAL A 587 -11.72 -14.21 16.13
N PRO A 588 -11.44 -13.28 17.04
CA PRO A 588 -10.10 -13.11 17.60
C PRO A 588 -9.62 -14.38 18.32
N ILE A 589 -8.33 -14.69 18.22
CA ILE A 589 -7.75 -15.92 18.81
C ILE A 589 -8.01 -16.04 20.33
N VAL A 590 -7.99 -14.91 21.05
CA VAL A 590 -8.25 -14.82 22.49
C VAL A 590 -9.67 -15.22 22.89
N ASP A 591 -10.63 -15.17 21.95
CA ASP A 591 -12.02 -15.61 22.13
C ASP A 591 -12.23 -17.05 21.61
N PHE A 592 -11.33 -17.52 20.74
CA PHE A 592 -11.43 -18.82 20.10
C PHE A 592 -10.95 -19.94 21.03
N ASN A 593 -9.81 -19.74 21.70
CA ASN A 593 -9.26 -20.69 22.65
C ASN A 593 -8.32 -20.03 23.67
N ASP A 594 -7.81 -20.81 24.62
CA ASP A 594 -6.84 -20.39 25.63
C ASP A 594 -5.42 -20.92 25.37
N GLY A 595 -5.06 -21.06 24.09
CA GLY A 595 -3.79 -21.61 23.61
C GLY A 595 -2.59 -20.67 23.79
N PRO A 596 -1.38 -21.11 23.34
CA PRO A 596 -0.14 -20.36 23.52
C PRO A 596 -0.18 -18.92 22.99
N ALA A 597 -0.75 -18.70 21.80
CA ALA A 597 -0.87 -17.35 21.25
C ALA A 597 -1.84 -16.47 22.06
N SER A 598 -2.97 -17.03 22.50
CA SER A 598 -3.95 -16.33 23.36
C SER A 598 -3.33 -15.88 24.68
N GLN A 599 -2.57 -16.76 25.33
CA GLN A 599 -1.90 -16.44 26.59
C GLN A 599 -0.82 -15.37 26.41
N ALA A 600 -0.03 -15.46 25.34
CA ALA A 600 0.97 -14.45 25.00
C ALA A 600 0.31 -13.07 24.80
N LEU A 601 -0.79 -13.01 24.03
CA LEU A 601 -1.53 -11.77 23.78
C LEU A 601 -2.14 -11.18 25.06
N LYS A 602 -2.71 -12.01 25.96
CA LYS A 602 -3.20 -11.58 27.28
C LYS A 602 -2.10 -10.94 28.13
N ASN A 603 -0.91 -11.54 28.14
CA ASN A 603 0.25 -11.02 28.87
C ASN A 603 0.77 -9.71 28.26
N ILE A 604 0.85 -9.63 26.94
CA ILE A 604 1.26 -8.42 26.22
C ILE A 604 0.29 -7.27 26.50
N TRP A 605 -1.03 -7.53 26.43
CA TRP A 605 -2.05 -6.52 26.69
C TRP A 605 -1.97 -5.97 28.13
N THR A 606 -1.66 -6.82 29.11
CA THR A 606 -1.43 -6.37 30.49
C THR A 606 -0.28 -5.36 30.56
N LYS A 607 0.86 -5.64 29.91
CA LYS A 607 1.98 -4.69 29.84
C LYS A 607 1.64 -3.40 29.11
N VAL A 608 0.83 -3.47 28.05
CA VAL A 608 0.37 -2.28 27.31
C VAL A 608 -0.41 -1.35 28.25
N LYS A 609 -1.28 -1.91 29.10
CA LYS A 609 -2.05 -1.15 30.12
C LYS A 609 -1.18 -0.62 31.26
N GLU A 610 -0.15 -1.35 31.68
CA GLU A 610 0.75 -0.94 32.78
C GLU A 610 1.68 0.21 32.42
N THR A 611 1.98 0.40 31.14
CA THR A 611 2.90 1.46 30.64
C THR A 611 2.21 2.84 30.62
N ARG A 612 1.21 3.07 31.48
CA ARG A 612 0.37 4.27 31.58
C ARG A 612 1.00 5.37 32.47
N THR A 613 2.27 5.24 32.86
CA THR A 613 2.97 6.19 33.75
C THR A 613 3.84 7.17 33.00
#